data_AF-A0A1G3QVE5-F1
#
_entry.id   AF-A0A1G3QVE5-F1
#
_cell.length_a   1.000
_cell.length_b   1.000
_cell.length_c   1.000
_cell.angle_alpha   90.00
_cell.angle_beta   90.00
_cell.angle_gamma   90.00
#
_symmetry.space_group_name_H-M   'P 1'
#
loop_
_entity.id
_entity.type
_entity.pdbx_description
1 polymer ?
#
loop_
_entity_poly.entity_id
_entity_poly.type
_entity_poly.pdbx_seq_one_letter_code
_entity_poly.pdbx_strand_id
1 'polypeptide(L)'
;MVRELRLFIHIGNNKIVSDKKTIGIFNRDTLLLSNDNAWIIMQVDGSDKTIAIDEKNNIASSKVSPFTVIKRMALVEDFIWSRSNDKKL
;
A
#
# COMPACT_ATOMS: atom_id res chain seq x y z
N MET A 1 -7.73 8.35 28.80
CA MET A 1 -6.70 7.75 27.92
C MET A 1 -7.30 7.68 26.52
N VAL A 2 -6.90 8.56 25.60
CA VAL A 2 -7.41 8.55 24.21
C VAL A 2 -6.66 7.45 23.47
N ARG A 3 -7.37 6.42 23.00
CA ARG A 3 -6.79 5.43 22.07
C ARG A 3 -6.64 6.12 20.72
N GLU A 4 -5.40 6.24 20.23
CA GLU A 4 -5.17 6.75 18.88
C GLU A 4 -5.71 5.75 17.85
N LEU A 5 -6.64 6.20 17.02
CA LEU A 5 -7.09 5.46 15.85
C LEU A 5 -5.95 5.47 14.83
N ARG A 6 -5.44 4.29 14.48
CA ARG A 6 -4.49 4.15 13.36
C ARG A 6 -5.26 3.79 12.11
N LEU A 7 -5.22 4.69 11.13
CA LEU A 7 -5.75 4.45 9.80
C LEU A 7 -4.63 3.90 8.91
N PHE A 8 -4.96 2.94 8.07
CA PHE A 8 -4.04 2.37 7.10
C PHE A 8 -4.79 2.01 5.82
N ILE A 9 -4.05 1.88 4.73
CA ILE A 9 -4.61 1.54 3.43
C ILE A 9 -4.08 0.17 3.06
N HIS A 10 -4.98 -0.78 2.85
CA HIS A 10 -4.63 -2.10 2.35
C HIS A 10 -4.64 -2.10 0.82
N ILE A 11 -3.47 -2.36 0.23
CA ILE A 11 -3.25 -2.31 -1.23
C ILE A 11 -3.19 -3.70 -1.89
N GLY A 12 -3.47 -4.76 -1.14
CA GLY A 12 -3.45 -6.14 -1.64
C GLY A 12 -2.17 -6.91 -1.30
N ASN A 13 -2.19 -8.23 -1.51
CA ASN A 13 -1.07 -9.14 -1.22
C ASN A 13 -0.52 -8.99 0.22
N ASN A 14 -1.40 -8.78 1.20
CA ASN A 14 -1.07 -8.51 2.61
C ASN A 14 -0.20 -7.26 2.83
N LYS A 15 -0.08 -6.37 1.84
CA LYS A 15 0.64 -5.11 1.96
C LYS A 15 -0.30 -4.01 2.42
N ILE A 16 0.17 -3.28 3.41
CA ILE A 16 -0.49 -2.10 3.98
C ILE A 16 0.44 -0.90 3.88
N VAL A 17 -0.13 0.28 3.67
CA VAL A 17 0.59 1.55 3.67
C VAL A 17 -0.08 2.52 4.63
N SER A 18 0.68 3.47 5.18
CA SER A 18 0.16 4.47 6.11
C SER A 18 -0.71 5.48 5.38
N ASP A 19 -1.92 5.74 5.87
CA ASP A 19 -2.80 6.74 5.26
C ASP A 19 -2.28 8.18 5.44
N LYS A 20 -1.46 8.43 6.47
CA LYS A 20 -0.86 9.74 6.77
C LYS A 20 0.39 10.04 5.97
N LYS A 21 1.15 9.01 5.57
CA LYS A 21 2.43 9.18 4.88
C LYS A 21 2.34 8.91 3.38
N THR A 22 1.32 8.20 2.92
CA THR A 22 1.13 7.90 1.49
C THR A 22 0.73 9.18 0.76
N ILE A 23 1.55 9.60 -0.20
CA ILE A 23 1.24 10.74 -1.09
C ILE A 23 0.20 10.33 -2.12
N GLY A 24 0.32 9.12 -2.68
CA GLY A 24 -0.57 8.68 -3.74
C GLY A 24 -0.55 7.18 -3.98
N ILE A 25 -1.65 6.70 -4.55
CA ILE A 25 -1.83 5.33 -5.00
C ILE A 25 -2.25 5.40 -6.46
N PHE A 26 -1.49 4.72 -7.31
CA PHE A 26 -1.58 4.85 -8.75
C PHE A 26 -1.74 3.49 -9.41
N ASN A 27 -2.38 3.50 -10.58
CA ASN A 27 -2.32 2.37 -11.50
C ASN A 27 -0.97 2.39 -12.22
N ARG A 28 -0.27 1.25 -12.25
CA ARG A 28 0.98 1.07 -13.00
C ARG A 28 0.82 1.47 -14.47
N ASP A 29 -0.30 1.08 -15.10
CA ASP A 29 -0.54 1.36 -16.52
C ASP A 29 -0.65 2.87 -16.79
N THR A 30 -1.16 3.64 -15.84
CA THR A 30 -1.22 5.09 -15.93
C THR A 30 0.18 5.72 -15.77
N LEU A 31 0.98 5.21 -14.83
CA LEU A 31 2.34 5.73 -14.62
C LEU A 31 3.26 5.47 -15.82
N LEU A 32 3.07 4.37 -16.54
CA LEU A 32 3.79 4.04 -17.78
C LEU A 32 3.57 5.05 -18.91
N LEU A 33 2.52 5.87 -18.86
CA LEU A 33 2.20 6.84 -19.91
C LEU A 33 3.18 8.03 -19.94
N SER A 34 4.00 8.22 -18.92
CA SER A 34 5.02 9.28 -18.87
C SER A 34 6.39 8.72 -18.48
N ASN A 35 7.42 9.11 -19.25
CA ASN A 35 8.81 8.78 -18.97
C ASN A 35 9.32 9.40 -17.66
N ASP A 36 8.69 10.48 -17.17
CA ASP A 36 9.05 11.10 -15.89
C ASP A 36 8.86 10.14 -14.71
N ASN A 37 8.01 9.13 -14.87
CA ASN A 37 7.75 8.10 -13.85
C ASN A 37 8.65 6.87 -13.99
N ALA A 38 9.60 6.84 -14.93
CA ALA A 38 10.43 5.66 -15.20
C ALA A 38 11.16 5.17 -13.94
N TRP A 39 11.62 6.09 -13.09
CA TRP A 39 12.27 5.76 -11.82
C TRP A 39 11.37 4.99 -10.85
N ILE A 40 10.05 5.19 -10.90
CA ILE A 40 9.05 4.44 -10.11
C ILE A 40 8.88 3.04 -10.71
N ILE A 41 8.70 2.97 -12.03
CA ILE A 41 8.42 1.73 -12.75
C ILE A 41 9.58 0.74 -12.67
N MET A 42 10.83 1.22 -12.66
CA MET A 42 12.02 0.36 -12.55
C MET A 42 12.14 -0.35 -11.19
N GLN A 43 11.38 0.08 -10.17
CA GLN A 43 11.45 -0.46 -8.81
C GLN A 43 10.33 -1.46 -8.51
N VAL A 44 9.43 -1.73 -9.46
CA VAL A 44 8.25 -2.58 -9.26
C VAL A 44 8.23 -3.75 -10.23
N ASP A 45 7.56 -4.84 -9.83
CA ASP A 45 7.38 -6.01 -10.68
C ASP A 45 6.46 -5.67 -11.87
N GLY A 46 6.75 -6.19 -13.06
CA GLY A 46 5.94 -5.96 -14.26
C GLY A 46 4.50 -6.46 -14.16
N SER A 47 4.22 -7.38 -13.23
CA SER A 47 2.90 -7.93 -12.93
C SER A 47 2.12 -7.14 -11.87
N ASP A 48 2.75 -6.16 -11.21
CA ASP A 48 2.06 -5.29 -10.25
C ASP A 48 1.12 -4.32 -10.95
N LYS A 49 -0.01 -4.01 -10.32
CA LYS A 49 -1.06 -3.13 -10.87
C LYS A 49 -1.25 -1.86 -10.03
N THR A 50 -1.06 -1.97 -8.73
CA THR A 50 -1.14 -0.85 -7.78
C THR A 50 0.25 -0.45 -7.33
N ILE A 51 0.52 0.86 -7.30
CA ILE A 51 1.76 1.43 -6.80
C ILE A 51 1.41 2.53 -5.80
N ALA A 52 1.89 2.40 -4.56
CA ALA A 52 1.77 3.40 -3.52
C ALA A 52 3.13 4.05 -3.26
N ILE A 53 3.15 5.38 -3.13
CA ILE A 53 4.36 6.17 -2.89
C ILE A 53 4.14 7.01 -1.63
N ASP A 54 5.12 7.01 -0.73
CA ASP A 54 5.09 7.81 0.49
C ASP A 54 5.91 9.11 0.41
N GLU A 55 5.84 9.92 1.47
CA GLU A 55 6.55 11.20 1.60
C GLU A 55 8.08 11.13 1.48
N LYS A 56 8.66 9.93 1.57
CA LYS A 56 10.10 9.68 1.44
C LYS A 56 10.45 8.97 0.14
N ASN A 57 9.52 8.91 -0.82
CA ASN A 57 9.62 8.17 -2.07
C ASN A 57 9.81 6.65 -1.89
N ASN A 58 9.43 6.07 -0.74
CA ASN A 58 9.37 4.62 -0.63
C ASN A 58 8.20 4.11 -1.47
N ILE A 59 8.43 3.00 -2.19
CA ILE A 59 7.48 2.42 -3.11
C ILE A 59 6.98 1.08 -2.56
N ALA A 60 5.66 0.94 -2.47
CA ALA A 60 5.00 -0.33 -2.21
C ALA A 60 4.08 -0.69 -3.38
N SER A 61 4.25 -1.87 -3.95
CA SER A 61 3.48 -2.31 -5.13
C SER A 61 2.69 -3.59 -4.88
N SER A 62 1.63 -3.82 -5.64
CA SER A 62 0.76 -4.99 -5.49
C SER A 62 0.13 -5.41 -6.81
N LYS A 63 -0.02 -6.72 -7.02
CA LYS A 63 -0.70 -7.34 -8.18
C LYS A 63 -2.21 -7.08 -8.19
N VAL A 64 -2.76 -6.64 -7.07
CA VAL A 64 -4.18 -6.32 -6.95
C VAL A 64 -4.43 -4.95 -7.55
N SER A 65 -5.57 -4.77 -8.21
CA SER A 65 -5.95 -3.53 -8.89
C SER A 65 -6.21 -2.38 -7.89
N PRO A 66 -5.86 -1.12 -8.21
CA PRO A 66 -6.04 0.01 -7.29
C PRO A 66 -7.50 0.28 -6.93
N PHE A 67 -8.44 -0.16 -7.79
CA PHE A 67 -9.88 -0.07 -7.52
C PHE A 67 -10.35 -0.98 -6.37
N THR A 68 -9.48 -1.86 -5.87
CA THR A 68 -9.77 -2.76 -4.75
C THR A 68 -9.10 -2.33 -3.44
N VAL A 69 -8.48 -1.14 -3.43
CA VAL A 69 -7.81 -0.59 -2.27
C VAL A 69 -8.84 -0.21 -1.20
N ILE A 70 -8.58 -0.61 0.04
CA ILE A 70 -9.52 -0.40 1.16
C ILE A 70 -8.80 0.35 2.27
N LYS A 71 -9.31 1.55 2.62
CA LYS A 71 -8.91 2.28 3.83
C LYS A 71 -9.56 1.61 5.04
N ARG A 72 -8.76 1.27 6.04
CA ARG A 72 -9.18 0.57 7.25
C ARG A 72 -8.77 1.36 8.48
N MET A 73 -9.57 1.21 9.54
CA MET A 73 -9.33 1.83 10.85
C MET A 73 -9.04 0.73 11.86
N ALA A 74 -7.93 0.87 12.58
CA ALA A 74 -7.57 0.02 13.71
C ALA A 74 -7.70 0.78 15.02
N LEU A 75 -8.28 0.10 16.01
CA LEU A 75 -8.44 0.59 17.39
C LEU A 75 -7.25 0.20 18.30
N VAL A 76 -6.34 -0.67 17.83
CA VAL A 76 -5.17 -1.21 18.55
C VAL A 76 -4.03 -1.50 17.56
N GLU A 77 -2.78 -1.55 18.03
CA GLU A 77 -1.57 -1.67 17.19
C GLU A 77 -1.58 -2.91 16.27
N ASP A 78 -1.21 -2.63 15.01
CA ASP A 78 -0.78 -3.46 13.88
C ASP A 78 -1.38 -4.87 13.73
N PHE A 79 -2.13 -5.05 12.64
CA PHE A 79 -2.69 -6.35 12.24
C PHE A 79 -1.89 -6.94 11.07
N ILE A 80 -1.45 -8.18 11.23
CA ILE A 80 -0.99 -9.01 10.12
C ILE A 80 -2.20 -9.74 9.56
N TRP A 81 -2.58 -9.45 8.31
CA TRP A 81 -3.61 -10.25 7.63
C TRP A 81 -2.98 -11.57 7.19
N SER A 82 -3.38 -12.65 7.84
CA SER A 82 -2.91 -14.01 7.59
C SER A 82 -4.12 -14.95 7.42
N ARG A 83 -3.98 -15.99 6.60
CA ARG A 83 -4.97 -17.09 6.53
C ARG A 83 -4.97 -17.93 7.81
N SER A 84 -3.86 -17.96 8.52
CA SER A 84 -3.67 -18.67 9.77
C SER A 84 -3.75 -17.67 10.92
N ASN A 85 -4.56 -17.98 11.93
CA ASN A 85 -4.67 -17.17 13.15
C ASN A 85 -3.47 -17.39 14.10
N ASP A 86 -2.29 -17.62 13.54
CA ASP A 86 -1.08 -17.99 14.27
C ASP A 86 -0.48 -16.74 14.92
N LYS A 87 -0.96 -16.42 16.11
CA LYS A 87 -0.27 -15.53 17.03
C LYS A 87 0.99 -16.23 17.53
N LYS A 88 2.14 -15.93 16.92
CA LYS A 88 3.41 -15.98 17.65
C LYS A 88 3.94 -14.56 17.76
N LEU A 89 3.72 -13.99 18.94
CA LEU A 89 4.50 -12.89 19.48
C LEU A 89 5.93 -13.37 19.76
#